data_AF-A0A7C5TEP5-F1
#
_entry.id   AF-A0A7C5TEP5-F1
#
_cell.length_a   1.000
_cell.length_b   1.000
_cell.length_c   1.000
_cell.angle_alpha   90.00
_cell.angle_beta   90.00
_cell.angle_gamma   90.00
#
_symmetry.space_group_name_H-M   'P 1'
#
loop_
_entity.id
_entity.type
_entity.pdbx_description
1 polymer ?
#
loop_
_entity_poly.entity_id
_entity_poly.type
_entity_poly.pdbx_seq_one_letter_code
_entity_poly.pdbx_strand_id
1 'polypeptide(L)'
;MIGISVLKPKTGLMPRSYRRISTALGLALATSLNRVGNFKVKEACAWRGMPDTAIFKCDPVNIEPGRHVNTDLVKEIAEEFGKKRWDGITVTLNGELGKAKLEVDIDIYANEYVPLRAGITNEGLEVLAEPRGYIDDEVIDNFYELFDLEYDDMRAVIEELTAEISYVELRVVTYTGVRTYKLSEVTARVVALRNYSFTPEDAIPLWYRPWTRQMARTLYTLTPPELRRLVGSYGMRSIVNDIAPELRRYLKRYYIVDERHGEKAIQLIPKATSPSTQNHRKAITELREILKEAMKTTAGEKARKIIQEKGHIDWQDLIETLEEELRQRLT
;
A
#
# COMPACT_ATOMS: atom_id res chain seq x y z
N MET A 1 -9.56 5.31 3.95
CA MET A 1 -8.31 6.07 3.75
C MET A 1 -7.44 5.42 2.67
N ILE A 2 -6.44 6.13 2.13
CA ILE A 2 -5.39 5.56 1.27
C ILE A 2 -4.06 5.66 2.00
N GLY A 3 -3.36 4.54 2.17
CA GLY A 3 -2.02 4.50 2.75
C GLY A 3 -0.98 4.17 1.68
N ILE A 4 0.12 4.92 1.66
CA ILE A 4 1.25 4.69 0.74
C ILE A 4 2.52 4.44 1.55
N SER A 5 3.26 3.38 1.20
CA SER A 5 4.56 3.09 1.83
C SER A 5 5.72 3.08 0.83
N VAL A 6 6.90 3.52 1.27
CA VAL A 6 8.13 3.58 0.49
C VAL A 6 8.90 2.26 0.56
N LEU A 7 9.42 1.82 -0.59
CA LEU A 7 10.42 0.77 -0.65
C LEU A 7 11.82 1.37 -0.53
N LYS A 8 12.43 1.23 0.64
CA LYS A 8 13.82 1.68 0.87
C LYS A 8 14.79 0.89 -0.03
N PRO A 9 15.61 1.56 -0.88
CA PRO A 9 16.71 0.95 -1.61
C PRO A 9 17.68 0.23 -0.67
N LYS A 10 18.32 -0.84 -1.16
CA LYS A 10 19.35 -1.58 -0.40
C LYS A 10 20.51 -0.69 0.04
N THR A 11 20.83 0.33 -0.76
CA THR A 11 21.89 1.32 -0.50
C THR A 11 21.48 2.36 0.56
N GLY A 12 20.27 2.25 1.11
CA GLY A 12 19.63 3.23 2.00
C GLY A 12 19.35 4.58 1.32
N LEU A 13 18.57 5.42 2.00
CA LEU A 13 18.24 6.77 1.54
C LEU A 13 18.71 7.78 2.57
N MET A 14 19.34 8.85 2.10
CA MET A 14 19.58 10.02 2.96
C MET A 14 18.24 10.62 3.40
N PRO A 15 18.10 11.15 4.63
CA PRO A 15 16.82 11.65 5.13
C PRO A 15 16.13 12.67 4.22
N ARG A 16 16.88 13.60 3.61
CA ARG A 16 16.33 14.57 2.66
C ARG A 16 15.77 13.91 1.40
N SER A 17 16.44 12.88 0.89
CA SER A 17 15.98 12.10 -0.26
C SER A 17 14.71 11.32 0.04
N TYR A 18 14.66 10.72 1.22
CA TYR A 18 13.48 10.01 1.68
C TYR A 18 12.27 10.95 1.77
N ARG A 19 12.46 12.16 2.33
CA ARG A 19 11.42 13.19 2.36
C ARG A 19 10.96 13.65 0.98
N ARG A 20 11.88 13.79 0.01
CA ARG A 20 11.49 14.05 -1.39
C ARG A 20 10.57 12.97 -1.95
N ILE A 21 10.85 11.71 -1.64
CA ILE A 21 9.99 10.59 -2.08
C ILE A 21 8.62 10.69 -1.41
N SER A 22 8.55 10.87 -0.09
CA SER A 22 7.28 11.03 0.64
C SER A 22 6.45 12.18 0.07
N THR A 23 7.06 13.36 -0.12
CA THR A 23 6.40 14.53 -0.69
C THR A 23 5.90 14.26 -2.10
N ALA A 24 6.71 13.65 -2.96
CA ALA A 24 6.27 13.34 -4.31
C ALA A 24 5.11 12.34 -4.34
N LEU A 25 5.06 11.36 -3.42
CA LEU A 25 3.94 10.42 -3.32
C LEU A 25 2.65 11.12 -2.89
N GLY A 26 2.71 11.99 -1.89
CA GLY A 26 1.54 12.74 -1.44
C GLY A 26 1.03 13.70 -2.52
N LEU A 27 1.94 14.40 -3.20
CA LEU A 27 1.58 15.27 -4.31
C LEU A 27 1.11 14.50 -5.55
N ALA A 28 1.60 13.27 -5.78
CA ALA A 28 1.08 12.41 -6.84
C ALA A 28 -0.39 12.08 -6.57
N LEU A 29 -0.74 11.67 -5.34
CA LEU A 29 -2.13 11.42 -4.95
C LEU A 29 -3.00 12.68 -5.09
N ALA A 30 -2.53 13.84 -4.64
CA ALA A 30 -3.24 15.11 -4.80
C ALA A 30 -3.48 15.44 -6.29
N THR A 31 -2.48 15.19 -7.14
CA THR A 31 -2.58 15.40 -8.59
C THR A 31 -3.59 14.44 -9.22
N SER A 32 -3.61 13.17 -8.81
CA SER A 32 -4.59 12.19 -9.28
C SER A 32 -6.02 12.58 -8.93
N LEU A 33 -6.24 12.99 -7.68
CA LEU A 33 -7.55 13.48 -7.23
C LEU A 33 -7.97 14.74 -8.01
N ASN A 34 -7.05 15.67 -8.24
CA ASN A 34 -7.33 16.87 -9.04
C ASN A 34 -7.75 16.52 -10.48
N ARG A 35 -7.08 15.57 -11.12
CA ARG A 35 -7.37 15.18 -12.52
C ARG A 35 -8.73 14.50 -12.68
N VAL A 36 -9.11 13.66 -11.71
CA VAL A 36 -10.36 12.89 -11.80
C VAL A 36 -11.54 13.68 -11.24
N GLY A 37 -11.38 14.26 -10.05
CA GLY A 37 -12.46 14.88 -9.29
C GLY A 37 -12.36 16.39 -9.11
N ASN A 38 -11.54 17.07 -9.91
CA ASN A 38 -11.32 18.52 -9.87
C ASN A 38 -10.92 19.09 -8.50
N PHE A 39 -10.37 18.25 -7.61
CA PHE A 39 -9.99 18.62 -6.25
C PHE A 39 -9.02 19.82 -6.24
N LYS A 40 -9.35 20.84 -5.45
CA LYS A 40 -8.51 22.04 -5.25
C LYS A 40 -7.94 22.05 -3.85
N VAL A 41 -6.70 22.53 -3.72
CA VAL A 41 -6.09 22.76 -2.40
C VAL A 41 -6.87 23.87 -1.71
N LYS A 42 -7.45 23.53 -0.58
CA LYS A 42 -8.07 24.47 0.36
C LYS A 42 -7.00 25.09 1.24
N GLU A 43 -6.14 24.24 1.79
CA GLU A 43 -5.02 24.63 2.63
C GLU A 43 -3.92 23.58 2.62
N ALA A 44 -2.70 24.00 2.92
CA ALA A 44 -1.59 23.09 3.20
C ALA A 44 -0.77 23.62 4.37
N CYS A 45 -0.64 22.78 5.38
CA CYS A 45 -0.07 23.12 6.68
C CYS A 45 1.07 22.18 7.03
N ALA A 46 2.26 22.72 7.26
CA ALA A 46 3.36 21.97 7.84
C ALA A 46 3.32 22.02 9.36
N TRP A 47 3.70 20.91 9.99
CA TRP A 47 3.59 20.73 11.44
C TRP A 47 4.79 20.00 12.05
N ARG A 48 4.97 20.17 13.37
CA ARG A 48 5.88 19.40 14.22
C ARG A 48 5.06 18.65 15.27
N GLY A 49 5.43 17.41 15.59
CA GLY A 49 4.67 16.54 16.48
C GLY A 49 3.67 15.66 15.73
N MET A 50 2.38 15.82 16.00
CA MET A 50 1.28 15.11 15.32
C MET A 50 0.24 16.15 14.86
N PRO A 51 -0.50 15.88 13.78
CA PRO A 51 -1.49 16.82 13.26
C PRO A 51 -2.56 17.18 14.31
N ASP A 52 -3.04 16.22 15.10
CA ASP A 52 -4.14 16.43 16.08
C ASP A 52 -3.71 16.87 17.49
N THR A 53 -2.42 16.80 17.83
CA THR A 53 -1.91 17.17 19.16
C THR A 53 -1.02 18.42 19.15
N ALA A 54 -0.79 19.01 17.98
CA ALA A 54 0.01 20.22 17.85
C ALA A 54 -0.77 21.45 18.34
N ILE A 55 -0.43 21.91 19.54
CA ILE A 55 -0.62 23.29 19.96
C ILE A 55 -0.03 24.20 18.87
N PHE A 56 -0.90 24.80 18.05
CA PHE A 56 -0.72 26.03 17.27
C PHE A 56 0.71 26.36 16.79
N LYS A 57 1.08 25.85 15.60
CA LYS A 57 1.93 26.53 14.61
C LYS A 57 1.87 25.76 13.29
N CYS A 58 0.77 25.97 12.54
CA CYS A 58 0.77 25.64 11.12
C CYS A 58 1.70 26.63 10.43
N ASP A 59 2.75 26.10 9.79
CA ASP A 59 3.53 26.88 8.83
C ASP A 59 2.85 26.68 7.45
N PRO A 60 2.21 27.72 6.87
CA PRO A 60 1.53 27.58 5.61
C PRO A 60 2.52 27.22 4.50
N VAL A 61 2.14 26.29 3.64
CA VAL A 61 2.91 25.86 2.47
C VAL A 61 2.08 26.14 1.23
N ASN A 62 2.65 26.80 0.23
CA ASN A 62 1.95 27.01 -1.03
C ASN A 62 2.04 25.75 -1.89
N ILE A 63 0.90 25.09 -2.14
CA ILE A 63 0.81 23.89 -2.97
C ILE A 63 -0.34 24.10 -3.94
N GLU A 64 -0.02 24.05 -5.23
CA GLU A 64 -1.01 24.04 -6.29
C GLU A 64 -0.85 22.74 -7.10
N PRO A 65 -1.87 21.86 -7.13
CA PRO A 65 -1.83 20.68 -7.97
C PRO A 65 -1.85 21.12 -9.43
N GLY A 66 -0.72 20.92 -10.11
CA GLY A 66 -0.60 21.15 -11.54
C GLY A 66 -1.10 19.96 -12.35
N ARG A 67 -0.87 20.00 -13.67
CA ARG A 67 -1.10 18.83 -14.52
C ARG A 67 -0.25 17.66 -14.08
N HIS A 68 0.98 17.85 -13.60
CA HIS A 68 1.90 16.82 -13.09
C HIS A 68 2.53 17.29 -11.77
N VAL A 69 3.12 16.36 -11.02
CA VAL A 69 3.90 16.67 -9.82
C VAL A 69 5.06 17.59 -10.17
N ASN A 70 5.10 18.76 -9.53
CA ASN A 70 6.21 19.71 -9.65
C ASN A 70 7.41 19.24 -8.80
N THR A 71 8.46 18.75 -9.45
CA THR A 71 9.65 18.20 -8.77
C THR A 71 10.51 19.28 -8.09
N ASP A 72 10.43 20.54 -8.52
CA ASP A 72 11.09 21.66 -7.84
C ASP A 72 10.37 21.99 -6.53
N LEU A 73 9.03 21.99 -6.53
CA LEU A 73 8.24 22.15 -5.30
C LEU A 73 8.50 21.00 -4.31
N VAL A 74 8.55 19.75 -4.80
CA VAL A 74 8.95 18.58 -3.99
C VAL A 74 10.30 18.81 -3.32
N LYS A 75 11.27 19.34 -4.07
CA LYS A 75 12.62 19.60 -3.57
C LYS A 75 12.61 20.69 -2.51
N GLU A 76 11.89 21.79 -2.73
CA GLU A 76 11.75 22.90 -1.79
C GLU A 76 11.12 22.43 -0.48
N ILE A 77 9.98 21.76 -0.55
CA ILE A 77 9.28 21.20 0.61
C ILE A 77 10.21 20.27 1.40
N ALA A 78 10.88 19.33 0.73
CA ALA A 78 11.77 18.38 1.39
C ALA A 78 13.02 19.03 2.04
N GLU A 79 13.45 20.19 1.56
CA GLU A 79 14.46 21.02 2.21
C GLU A 79 13.94 21.65 3.49
N GLU A 80 12.74 22.22 3.45
CA GLU A 80 12.11 22.89 4.58
C GLU A 80 11.80 21.91 5.73
N PHE A 81 11.39 20.68 5.43
CA PHE A 81 11.31 19.61 6.44
C PHE A 81 12.61 19.48 7.27
N GLY A 82 13.77 19.63 6.63
CA GLY A 82 15.06 19.57 7.32
C GLY A 82 15.38 20.84 8.10
N LYS A 83 15.27 22.00 7.45
CA LYS A 83 15.63 23.30 8.05
C LYS A 83 14.71 23.67 9.21
N LYS A 84 13.41 23.51 8.99
CA LYS A 84 12.34 23.81 9.96
C LYS A 84 11.94 22.58 10.77
N ARG A 85 12.63 21.45 10.64
CA ARG A 85 12.39 20.23 11.45
C ARG A 85 10.90 19.84 11.50
N TRP A 86 10.19 19.94 10.38
CA TRP A 86 8.81 19.49 10.29
C TRP A 86 8.75 17.97 10.39
N ASP A 87 7.70 17.47 11.03
CA ASP A 87 7.41 16.03 11.13
C ASP A 87 6.42 15.58 10.04
N GLY A 88 5.63 16.52 9.49
CA GLY A 88 4.72 16.26 8.38
C GLY A 88 4.15 17.53 7.75
N ILE A 89 3.41 17.33 6.66
CA ILE A 89 2.56 18.34 6.01
C ILE A 89 1.20 17.70 5.77
N THR A 90 0.13 18.40 6.09
CA THR A 90 -1.23 18.04 5.70
C THR A 90 -1.65 18.92 4.54
N VAL A 91 -2.11 18.30 3.45
CA VAL A 91 -2.69 18.99 2.29
C VAL A 91 -4.17 18.67 2.24
N THR A 92 -5.00 19.66 2.52
CA THR A 92 -6.46 19.52 2.52
C THR A 92 -7.00 19.94 1.15
N LEU A 93 -7.69 19.01 0.50
CA LEU A 93 -8.28 19.16 -0.82
C LEU A 93 -9.80 19.16 -0.74
N ASN A 94 -10.46 19.98 -1.53
CA ASN A 94 -11.92 19.94 -1.72
C ASN A 94 -12.28 19.66 -3.17
N GLY A 95 -13.18 18.71 -3.40
CA GLY A 95 -13.61 18.33 -4.74
C GLY A 95 -14.79 17.37 -4.72
N GLU A 96 -15.07 16.83 -5.91
CA GLU A 96 -16.17 15.90 -6.12
C GLU A 96 -15.64 14.66 -6.82
N LEU A 97 -15.99 13.48 -6.33
CA LEU A 97 -15.67 12.20 -6.96
C LEU A 97 -16.98 11.50 -7.30
N GLY A 98 -17.36 11.52 -8.57
CA GLY A 98 -18.71 11.14 -8.97
C GLY A 98 -19.75 12.04 -8.30
N LYS A 99 -20.65 11.48 -7.50
CA LYS A 99 -21.63 12.23 -6.69
C LYS A 99 -21.12 12.60 -5.30
N ALA A 100 -19.99 12.04 -4.87
CA ALA A 100 -19.45 12.28 -3.54
C ALA A 100 -18.80 13.66 -3.47
N LYS A 101 -19.27 14.49 -2.54
CA LYS A 101 -18.62 15.76 -2.18
C LYS A 101 -17.66 15.50 -1.05
N LEU A 102 -16.37 15.72 -1.29
CA LEU A 102 -15.31 15.27 -0.39
C LEU A 102 -14.33 16.40 -0.07
N GLU A 103 -13.99 16.48 1.21
CA GLU A 103 -12.73 17.03 1.69
C GLU A 103 -11.75 15.85 1.87
N VAL A 104 -10.51 15.98 1.44
CA VAL A 104 -9.48 14.94 1.61
C VAL A 104 -8.26 15.55 2.26
N ASP A 105 -7.93 15.09 3.46
CA ASP A 105 -6.69 15.42 4.14
C ASP A 105 -5.60 14.43 3.71
N ILE A 106 -4.55 14.92 3.05
CA ILE A 106 -3.38 14.12 2.68
C ILE A 106 -2.22 14.48 3.61
N ASP A 107 -1.96 13.61 4.58
CA ASP A 107 -0.79 13.69 5.44
C ASP A 107 0.43 13.10 4.74
N ILE A 108 1.48 13.90 4.67
CA ILE A 108 2.79 13.57 4.13
C ILE A 108 3.80 13.58 5.27
N TYR A 109 4.26 12.41 5.69
CA TYR A 109 5.16 12.28 6.83
C TYR A 109 6.63 12.40 6.43
N ALA A 110 7.41 13.07 7.29
CA ALA A 110 8.86 13.15 7.16
C ALA A 110 9.55 11.78 7.29
N ASN A 111 8.90 10.85 7.99
CA ASN A 111 9.38 9.51 8.32
C ASN A 111 8.21 8.55 8.58
N GLU A 112 8.30 7.30 8.11
CA GLU A 112 7.33 6.22 8.36
C GLU A 112 7.00 5.99 9.84
N TYR A 113 7.91 6.34 10.76
CA TYR A 113 7.72 6.16 12.20
C TYR A 113 6.88 7.26 12.86
N VAL A 114 6.65 8.39 12.19
CA VAL A 114 5.83 9.48 12.74
C VAL A 114 4.41 8.98 13.05
N PRO A 115 3.63 8.44 12.09
CA PRO A 115 2.28 7.95 12.37
C PRO A 115 2.26 6.75 13.34
N LEU A 116 3.30 5.89 13.29
CA LEU A 116 3.43 4.75 14.20
C LEU A 116 3.61 5.20 15.66
N ARG A 117 4.53 6.14 15.91
CA ARG A 117 4.79 6.69 17.25
C ARG A 117 3.63 7.53 17.77
N ALA A 118 2.85 8.09 16.84
CA ALA A 118 1.62 8.79 17.14
C ALA A 118 0.45 7.87 17.48
N GLY A 119 0.57 6.56 17.24
CA GLY A 119 -0.53 5.62 17.41
C GLY A 119 -1.66 5.80 16.39
N ILE A 120 -1.42 6.55 15.32
CA ILE A 120 -2.39 6.75 14.22
C ILE A 120 -2.55 5.45 13.44
N THR A 121 -1.43 4.74 13.19
CA THR A 121 -1.43 3.45 12.50
C THR A 121 -0.58 2.43 13.25
N ASN A 122 -0.89 1.15 13.03
CA ASN A 122 -0.12 0.03 13.58
C ASN A 122 1.08 -0.38 12.69
N GLU A 123 1.23 0.25 11.53
CA GLU A 123 2.34 0.04 10.61
C GLU A 123 2.89 1.37 10.08
N GLY A 124 4.18 1.42 9.73
CA GLY A 124 4.79 2.60 9.15
C GLY A 124 4.32 2.89 7.72
N LEU A 125 4.16 4.17 7.41
CA LEU A 125 3.74 4.71 6.10
C LEU A 125 4.17 6.16 5.94
N GLU A 126 4.35 6.60 4.71
CA GLU A 126 4.84 7.94 4.38
C GLU A 126 3.73 8.88 3.95
N VAL A 127 2.61 8.35 3.47
CA VAL A 127 1.43 9.14 3.10
C VAL A 127 0.17 8.45 3.61
N LEU A 128 -0.71 9.21 4.26
CA LEU A 128 -2.06 8.81 4.63
C LEU A 128 -3.06 9.83 4.08
N ALA A 129 -4.07 9.38 3.38
CA ALA A 129 -5.14 10.24 2.87
C ALA A 129 -6.50 9.84 3.42
N GLU A 130 -7.21 10.80 3.98
CA GLU A 130 -8.45 10.60 4.72
C GLU A 130 -9.56 11.41 4.06
N PRO A 131 -10.56 10.76 3.46
CA PRO A 131 -11.71 11.47 2.91
C PRO A 131 -12.72 11.74 4.03
N ARG A 132 -13.40 12.88 3.94
CA ARG A 132 -14.55 13.25 4.76
C ARG A 132 -15.56 13.92 3.86
N GLY A 133 -16.80 13.46 3.89
CA GLY A 133 -17.82 14.06 3.05
C GLY A 133 -19.10 13.26 3.04
N TYR A 134 -19.85 13.38 1.94
CA TYR A 134 -21.16 12.78 1.83
C TYR A 134 -21.53 12.48 0.38
N ILE A 135 -22.40 11.47 0.22
CA ILE A 135 -23.25 11.28 -0.95
C ILE A 135 -24.68 11.40 -0.43
N ASP A 136 -25.41 12.42 -0.90
CA ASP A 136 -26.72 12.77 -0.34
C ASP A 136 -26.66 12.91 1.20
N ASP A 137 -27.33 12.04 1.95
CA ASP A 137 -27.33 12.03 3.43
C ASP A 137 -26.35 10.98 4.04
N GLU A 138 -25.68 10.17 3.21
CA GLU A 138 -24.74 9.14 3.66
C GLU A 138 -23.33 9.71 3.84
N VAL A 139 -22.77 9.54 5.04
CA VAL A 139 -21.41 10.00 5.37
C VAL A 139 -20.36 9.10 4.72
N ILE A 140 -19.38 9.74 4.09
CA ILE A 140 -18.18 9.09 3.57
C ILE A 140 -17.00 9.45 4.48
N ASP A 141 -16.40 8.44 5.10
CA ASP A 141 -15.21 8.59 5.95
C ASP A 141 -14.01 7.73 5.48
N ASN A 142 -14.18 6.92 4.43
CA ASN A 142 -13.09 6.08 3.94
C ASN A 142 -13.17 5.76 2.43
N PHE A 143 -11.99 5.78 1.77
CA PHE A 143 -11.83 5.35 0.37
C PHE A 143 -12.14 3.87 0.11
N TYR A 144 -12.20 3.03 1.14
CA TYR A 144 -12.46 1.61 0.98
C TYR A 144 -13.92 1.40 0.53
N GLU A 145 -14.88 2.05 1.18
CA GLU A 145 -16.30 2.00 0.85
C GLU A 145 -16.64 2.84 -0.39
N LEU A 146 -15.83 3.87 -0.73
CA LEU A 146 -15.97 4.58 -2.01
C LEU A 146 -15.80 3.66 -3.25
N PHE A 147 -15.10 2.53 -3.15
CA PHE A 147 -15.06 1.55 -4.24
C PHE A 147 -16.41 0.86 -4.52
N ASP A 148 -17.33 0.88 -3.56
CA ASP A 148 -18.69 0.36 -3.75
C ASP A 148 -19.64 1.44 -4.27
N LEU A 149 -19.40 2.70 -3.88
CA LEU A 149 -20.30 3.83 -4.16
C LEU A 149 -19.96 4.57 -5.45
N GLU A 150 -18.67 4.81 -5.71
CA GLU A 150 -18.16 5.60 -6.84
C GLU A 150 -17.04 4.84 -7.55
N TYR A 151 -17.34 3.61 -7.98
CA TYR A 151 -16.35 2.64 -8.48
C TYR A 151 -15.49 3.16 -9.64
N ASP A 152 -16.12 3.72 -10.69
CA ASP A 152 -15.41 4.14 -11.90
C ASP A 152 -14.47 5.32 -11.62
N ASP A 153 -14.91 6.28 -10.81
CA ASP A 153 -14.09 7.42 -10.40
C ASP A 153 -12.95 6.98 -9.46
N MET A 154 -13.22 6.09 -8.51
CA MET A 154 -12.17 5.50 -7.66
C MET A 154 -11.14 4.73 -8.48
N ARG A 155 -11.59 3.94 -9.45
CA ARG A 155 -10.72 3.25 -10.40
C ARG A 155 -9.85 4.25 -11.15
N ALA A 156 -10.44 5.32 -11.68
CA ALA A 156 -9.72 6.36 -12.40
C ALA A 156 -8.65 7.05 -11.52
N VAL A 157 -8.96 7.34 -10.25
CA VAL A 157 -7.98 7.91 -9.30
C VAL A 157 -6.78 6.98 -9.13
N ILE A 158 -7.01 5.67 -9.01
CA ILE A 158 -5.91 4.70 -8.85
C ILE A 158 -5.12 4.51 -10.15
N GLU A 159 -5.77 4.53 -11.31
CA GLU A 159 -5.10 4.49 -12.62
C GLU A 159 -4.24 5.75 -12.82
N GLU A 160 -4.76 6.94 -12.52
CA GLU A 160 -4.02 8.22 -12.59
C GLU A 160 -2.86 8.28 -11.59
N LEU A 161 -3.05 7.81 -10.35
CA LEU A 161 -1.96 7.70 -9.37
C LEU A 161 -0.86 6.79 -9.88
N THR A 162 -1.24 5.63 -10.40
CA THR A 162 -0.28 4.64 -10.89
C THR A 162 0.48 5.14 -12.14
N ALA A 163 -0.21 5.89 -13.01
CA ALA A 163 0.43 6.56 -14.14
C ALA A 163 1.42 7.63 -13.65
N GLU A 164 1.02 8.46 -12.69
CA GLU A 164 1.85 9.56 -12.19
C GLU A 164 3.09 9.04 -11.46
N ILE A 165 2.98 8.03 -10.59
CA ILE A 165 4.17 7.47 -9.91
C ILE A 165 5.13 6.79 -10.89
N SER A 166 4.65 6.26 -12.02
CA SER A 166 5.52 5.68 -13.07
C SER A 166 6.12 6.73 -14.00
N TYR A 167 5.55 7.94 -14.03
CA TYR A 167 6.05 9.08 -14.81
C TYR A 167 7.09 9.89 -14.04
N VAL A 168 6.85 10.16 -12.75
CA VAL A 168 7.70 11.04 -11.95
C VAL A 168 9.06 10.39 -11.66
N GLU A 169 10.13 11.07 -12.06
CA GLU A 169 11.51 10.71 -11.75
C GLU A 169 12.12 11.68 -10.74
N LEU A 170 12.79 11.13 -9.73
CA LEU A 170 13.44 11.91 -8.69
C LEU A 170 14.93 11.58 -8.60
N ARG A 171 15.74 12.63 -8.60
CA ARG A 171 17.15 12.54 -8.24
C ARG A 171 17.30 12.50 -6.71
N VAL A 172 17.78 11.37 -6.20
CA VAL A 172 17.93 11.09 -4.78
C VAL A 172 19.37 10.73 -4.42
N VAL A 173 19.75 11.06 -3.20
CA VAL A 173 21.04 10.70 -2.59
C VAL A 173 20.85 9.45 -1.70
N THR A 174 21.64 8.42 -1.96
CA THR A 174 21.78 7.20 -1.14
C THR A 174 23.10 7.26 -0.36
N TYR A 175 23.36 6.29 0.52
CA TYR A 175 24.67 6.20 1.21
C TYR A 175 25.84 5.84 0.27
N THR A 176 25.56 5.52 -0.99
CA THR A 176 26.55 5.11 -1.98
C THR A 176 26.64 6.06 -3.18
N GLY A 177 25.99 7.23 -3.12
CA GLY A 177 26.01 8.23 -4.20
C GLY A 177 24.61 8.69 -4.64
N VAL A 178 24.58 9.40 -5.76
CA VAL A 178 23.35 9.99 -6.31
C VAL A 178 22.77 9.08 -7.38
N ARG A 179 21.46 8.84 -7.33
CA ARG A 179 20.72 8.01 -8.29
C ARG A 179 19.44 8.71 -8.70
N THR A 180 18.92 8.37 -9.86
CA THR A 180 17.56 8.73 -10.27
C THR A 180 16.69 7.49 -10.12
N TYR A 181 15.53 7.64 -9.50
CA TYR A 181 14.51 6.60 -9.45
C TYR A 181 13.21 7.14 -10.00
N LYS A 182 12.46 6.29 -10.69
CA LYS A 182 11.02 6.51 -10.84
C LYS A 182 10.34 6.36 -9.48
N LEU A 183 9.29 7.13 -9.24
CA LEU A 183 8.58 7.07 -7.98
C LEU A 183 7.96 5.67 -7.75
N SER A 184 7.53 5.01 -8.81
CA SER A 184 7.07 3.61 -8.79
C SER A 184 8.15 2.63 -8.31
N GLU A 185 9.43 2.88 -8.60
CA GLU A 185 10.56 2.05 -8.15
C GLU A 185 10.88 2.20 -6.66
N VAL A 186 10.33 3.20 -6.01
CA VAL A 186 10.47 3.43 -4.57
C VAL A 186 9.13 3.38 -3.86
N THR A 187 8.05 2.99 -4.53
CA THR A 187 6.72 2.76 -3.93
C THR A 187 6.56 1.28 -3.60
N ALA A 188 6.47 0.92 -2.32
CA ALA A 188 6.31 -0.46 -1.88
C ALA A 188 4.86 -0.94 -1.96
N ARG A 189 3.91 -0.11 -1.51
CA ARG A 189 2.49 -0.44 -1.49
C ARG A 189 1.62 0.82 -1.53
N VAL A 190 0.46 0.69 -2.17
CA VAL A 190 -0.69 1.59 -2.03
C VAL A 190 -1.86 0.71 -1.59
N VAL A 191 -2.56 1.10 -0.54
CA VAL A 191 -3.69 0.35 0.02
C VAL A 191 -4.86 1.28 0.32
N ALA A 192 -6.09 0.85 0.03
CA ALA A 192 -7.29 1.49 0.56
C ALA A 192 -7.69 0.80 1.87
N LEU A 193 -7.80 1.57 2.95
CA LEU A 193 -8.05 1.12 4.31
C LEU A 193 -9.48 1.50 4.74
N ARG A 194 -10.16 0.60 5.45
CA ARG A 194 -11.48 0.86 6.00
C ARG A 194 -11.45 1.71 7.27
N ASN A 195 -10.60 1.37 8.24
CA ASN A 195 -10.60 1.94 9.59
C ASN A 195 -9.19 1.96 10.24
N TYR A 196 -8.18 2.42 9.51
CA TYR A 196 -6.73 2.42 9.86
C TYR A 196 -6.15 1.02 10.05
N SER A 197 -6.95 -0.02 9.80
CA SER A 197 -6.54 -1.40 9.93
C SER A 197 -5.84 -1.89 8.67
N PHE A 198 -4.60 -2.37 8.85
CA PHE A 198 -3.83 -3.07 7.83
C PHE A 198 -4.10 -4.59 7.83
N THR A 199 -5.18 -5.04 8.49
CA THR A 199 -5.67 -6.42 8.33
C THR A 199 -6.01 -6.66 6.86
N PRO A 200 -5.64 -7.83 6.30
CA PRO A 200 -5.86 -8.06 4.88
C PRO A 200 -7.30 -7.90 4.40
N GLU A 201 -8.33 -8.09 5.24
CA GLU A 201 -9.74 -7.89 4.90
C GLU A 201 -10.19 -6.43 4.83
N ASP A 202 -9.55 -5.57 5.61
CA ASP A 202 -9.89 -4.15 5.72
C ASP A 202 -8.91 -3.27 4.93
N ALA A 203 -8.01 -3.90 4.15
CA ALA A 203 -6.96 -3.25 3.37
C ALA A 203 -6.93 -3.81 1.93
N ILE A 204 -7.61 -3.12 1.01
CA ILE A 204 -7.58 -3.45 -0.42
C ILE A 204 -6.20 -3.09 -0.96
N PRO A 205 -5.42 -4.05 -1.48
CA PRO A 205 -4.19 -3.74 -2.17
C PRO A 205 -4.49 -3.08 -3.50
N LEU A 206 -3.88 -1.92 -3.76
CA LEU A 206 -4.03 -1.17 -5.01
C LEU A 206 -2.76 -1.21 -5.86
N TRP A 207 -1.61 -1.26 -5.19
CA TRP A 207 -0.29 -1.40 -5.81
C TRP A 207 0.62 -2.19 -4.87
N TYR A 208 1.40 -3.13 -5.40
CA TYR A 208 2.46 -3.81 -4.65
C TYR A 208 3.76 -3.91 -5.43
N ARG A 209 4.87 -3.63 -4.74
CA ARG A 209 6.23 -3.81 -5.25
C ARG A 209 7.26 -4.13 -4.13
N PRO A 210 8.21 -5.05 -4.38
CA PRO A 210 8.08 -6.16 -5.33
C PRO A 210 6.83 -6.97 -4.99
N TRP A 211 6.00 -7.29 -5.97
CA TRP A 211 4.65 -7.76 -5.67
C TRP A 211 4.62 -9.09 -4.91
N THR A 212 5.49 -10.04 -5.26
CA THR A 212 5.60 -11.32 -4.54
C THR A 212 6.02 -11.15 -3.08
N ARG A 213 6.88 -10.16 -2.79
CA ARG A 213 7.29 -9.85 -1.42
C ARG A 213 6.13 -9.30 -0.59
N GLN A 214 5.32 -8.41 -1.17
CA GLN A 214 4.16 -7.85 -0.46
C GLN A 214 3.08 -8.92 -0.28
N MET A 215 2.82 -9.75 -1.30
CA MET A 215 1.90 -10.87 -1.18
C MET A 215 2.35 -11.89 -0.12
N ALA A 216 3.64 -12.20 -0.03
CA ALA A 216 4.17 -13.06 1.03
C ALA A 216 3.91 -12.48 2.42
N ARG A 217 3.99 -11.15 2.59
CA ARG A 217 3.62 -10.49 3.84
C ARG A 217 2.12 -10.67 4.13
N THR A 218 1.27 -10.44 3.14
CA THR A 218 -0.18 -10.63 3.28
C THR A 218 -0.53 -12.07 3.66
N LEU A 219 0.01 -13.07 2.94
CA LEU A 219 -0.22 -14.48 3.27
C LEU A 219 0.32 -14.85 4.65
N TYR A 220 1.50 -14.35 5.03
CA TYR A 220 2.06 -14.58 6.37
C TYR A 220 1.16 -14.01 7.48
N THR A 221 0.54 -12.85 7.26
CA THR A 221 -0.46 -12.28 8.18
C THR A 221 -1.71 -13.13 8.24
N LEU A 222 -2.17 -13.69 7.11
CA LEU A 222 -3.33 -14.57 7.03
C LEU A 222 -3.10 -15.95 7.67
N THR A 223 -1.85 -16.39 7.81
CA THR A 223 -1.51 -17.66 8.44
C THR A 223 -2.07 -17.76 9.86
N PRO A 224 -2.74 -18.88 10.23
CA PRO A 224 -3.14 -19.15 11.60
C PRO A 224 -1.96 -18.98 12.58
N PRO A 225 -2.13 -18.26 13.71
CA PRO A 225 -1.03 -17.96 14.63
C PRO A 225 -0.23 -19.20 15.07
N GLU A 226 -0.90 -20.33 15.24
CA GLU A 226 -0.32 -21.60 15.67
C GLU A 226 0.59 -22.23 14.60
N LEU A 227 0.32 -21.96 13.33
CA LEU A 227 1.04 -22.53 12.17
C LEU A 227 2.04 -21.54 11.55
N ARG A 228 2.05 -20.29 12.01
CA ARG A 228 2.87 -19.20 11.44
C ARG A 228 4.37 -19.49 11.46
N ARG A 229 4.83 -20.27 12.44
CA ARG A 229 6.24 -20.65 12.59
C ARG A 229 6.67 -21.80 11.67
N LEU A 230 5.74 -22.50 11.03
CA LEU A 230 6.03 -23.70 10.22
C LEU A 230 7.09 -23.41 9.14
N VAL A 231 6.86 -22.35 8.35
CA VAL A 231 7.80 -21.89 7.31
C VAL A 231 8.36 -20.50 7.58
N GLY A 232 7.81 -19.77 8.55
CA GLY A 232 8.23 -18.40 8.87
C GLY A 232 8.04 -17.42 7.70
N SER A 233 8.48 -16.17 7.90
CA SER A 233 8.36 -15.12 6.88
C SER A 233 9.27 -15.35 5.67
N TYR A 234 10.45 -15.93 5.90
CA TYR A 234 11.40 -16.23 4.83
C TYR A 234 10.92 -17.39 3.95
N GLY A 235 10.43 -18.48 4.54
CA GLY A 235 9.87 -19.60 3.79
C GLY A 235 8.62 -19.20 3.00
N MET A 236 7.70 -18.44 3.62
CA MET A 236 6.54 -17.88 2.91
C MET A 236 6.96 -17.04 1.70
N ARG A 237 8.04 -16.26 1.83
CA ARG A 237 8.57 -15.47 0.71
C ARG A 237 9.14 -16.35 -0.40
N SER A 238 9.78 -17.47 -0.08
CA SER A 238 10.25 -18.42 -1.10
C SER A 238 9.05 -18.98 -1.85
N ILE A 239 8.13 -19.60 -1.11
CA ILE A 239 6.91 -20.23 -1.63
C ILE A 239 6.18 -19.28 -2.58
N VAL A 240 5.90 -18.03 -2.16
CA VAL A 240 5.17 -17.06 -2.99
C VAL A 240 5.88 -16.70 -4.31
N ASN A 241 7.22 -16.74 -4.36
CA ASN A 241 7.90 -16.56 -5.64
C ASN A 241 7.64 -17.74 -6.59
N ASP A 242 7.58 -18.95 -6.03
CA ASP A 242 7.46 -20.20 -6.79
C ASP A 242 6.00 -20.53 -7.19
N ILE A 243 5.01 -20.04 -6.43
CA ILE A 243 3.57 -20.12 -6.75
C ILE A 243 3.01 -18.81 -7.32
N ALA A 244 3.88 -17.88 -7.74
CA ALA A 244 3.46 -16.59 -8.28
C ALA A 244 2.45 -16.71 -9.45
N PRO A 245 2.60 -17.63 -10.42
CA PRO A 245 1.62 -17.81 -11.49
C PRO A 245 0.22 -18.21 -10.99
N GLU A 246 0.14 -19.12 -10.02
CA GLU A 246 -1.11 -19.60 -9.39
C GLU A 246 -1.78 -18.47 -8.62
N LEU A 247 -1.02 -17.75 -7.79
CA LEU A 247 -1.54 -16.60 -7.04
C LEU A 247 -2.07 -15.53 -7.98
N ARG A 248 -1.40 -15.28 -9.11
CA ARG A 248 -1.91 -14.34 -10.11
C ARG A 248 -3.22 -14.82 -10.75
N ARG A 249 -3.33 -16.10 -11.09
CA ARG A 249 -4.58 -16.70 -11.60
C ARG A 249 -5.71 -16.57 -10.58
N TYR A 250 -5.41 -16.84 -9.31
CA TYR A 250 -6.31 -16.62 -8.19
C TYR A 250 -6.78 -15.16 -8.11
N LEU A 251 -5.85 -14.20 -8.10
CA LEU A 251 -6.16 -12.77 -7.99
C LEU A 251 -7.01 -12.26 -9.15
N LYS A 252 -6.76 -12.74 -10.38
CA LYS A 252 -7.55 -12.40 -11.56
C LYS A 252 -9.03 -12.78 -11.46
N ARG A 253 -9.43 -13.63 -10.51
CA ARG A 253 -10.85 -13.91 -10.23
C ARG A 253 -11.54 -12.70 -9.60
N TYR A 254 -10.85 -11.99 -8.72
CA TYR A 254 -11.40 -10.93 -7.87
C TYR A 254 -10.98 -9.51 -8.25
N TYR A 255 -9.86 -9.35 -8.95
CA TYR A 255 -9.27 -8.07 -9.32
C TYR A 255 -9.08 -7.95 -10.83
N ILE A 256 -9.13 -6.72 -11.34
CA ILE A 256 -8.42 -6.33 -12.56
C ILE A 256 -6.94 -6.25 -12.18
N VAL A 257 -6.12 -7.01 -12.91
CA VAL A 257 -4.71 -7.20 -12.59
C VAL A 257 -3.85 -6.67 -13.74
N ASP A 258 -3.07 -5.62 -13.49
CA ASP A 258 -2.03 -5.13 -14.39
C ASP A 258 -0.64 -5.51 -13.82
N GLU A 259 0.11 -6.30 -14.56
CA GLU A 259 1.46 -6.73 -14.16
C GLU A 259 2.52 -5.91 -14.89
N ARG A 260 3.30 -5.16 -14.12
CA ARG A 260 4.41 -4.36 -14.64
C ARG A 260 5.71 -5.12 -14.46
N HIS A 261 5.94 -6.07 -15.36
CA HIS A 261 7.08 -7.00 -15.29
C HIS A 261 8.43 -6.29 -15.12
N GLY A 262 8.66 -5.19 -15.84
CA GLY A 262 9.90 -4.39 -15.74
C GLY A 262 10.11 -3.77 -14.36
N GLU A 263 9.03 -3.49 -13.63
CA GLU A 263 9.07 -2.86 -12.31
C GLU A 263 8.96 -3.90 -11.17
N LYS A 264 8.69 -5.17 -11.49
CA LYS A 264 8.31 -6.23 -10.52
C LYS A 264 7.11 -5.81 -9.66
N ALA A 265 6.20 -5.05 -10.23
CA ALA A 265 5.03 -4.51 -9.56
C ALA A 265 3.74 -5.12 -10.11
N ILE A 266 2.69 -5.06 -9.30
CA ILE A 266 1.32 -5.43 -9.69
C ILE A 266 0.37 -4.33 -9.22
N GLN A 267 -0.54 -3.94 -10.09
CA GLN A 267 -1.70 -3.12 -9.74
C GLN A 267 -2.90 -4.04 -9.59
N LEU A 268 -3.70 -3.80 -8.55
CA LEU A 268 -4.87 -4.61 -8.22
C LEU A 268 -6.05 -3.65 -8.02
N ILE A 269 -7.05 -3.74 -8.90
CA ILE A 269 -8.29 -2.97 -8.74
C ILE A 269 -9.40 -3.98 -8.49
N PRO A 270 -10.12 -3.94 -7.35
CA PRO A 270 -11.19 -4.89 -7.07
C PRO A 270 -12.25 -4.83 -8.18
N LYS A 271 -12.83 -5.95 -8.59
CA LYS A 271 -13.85 -5.95 -9.66
C LYS A 271 -15.20 -5.46 -9.14
N ALA A 272 -15.95 -4.78 -10.02
CA ALA A 272 -17.33 -4.34 -9.77
C ALA A 272 -18.42 -5.44 -9.94
N THR A 273 -18.07 -6.73 -10.10
CA THR A 273 -19.06 -7.82 -10.35
C THR A 273 -19.99 -8.11 -9.15
N SER A 274 -19.69 -7.52 -8.00
CA SER A 274 -20.45 -7.40 -6.76
C SER A 274 -19.86 -6.16 -6.05
N PRO A 275 -20.38 -5.66 -4.91
CA PRO A 275 -19.68 -4.60 -4.18
C PRO A 275 -18.19 -4.95 -4.07
N SER A 276 -17.36 -4.09 -4.63
CA SER A 276 -15.91 -4.25 -4.76
C SER A 276 -15.27 -4.67 -3.43
N THR A 277 -15.76 -4.11 -2.31
CA THR A 277 -15.29 -4.47 -0.97
C THR A 277 -15.68 -5.89 -0.55
N GLN A 278 -16.86 -6.38 -0.96
CA GLN A 278 -17.26 -7.77 -0.73
C GLN A 278 -16.41 -8.72 -1.57
N ASN A 279 -16.12 -8.37 -2.82
CA ASN A 279 -15.23 -9.17 -3.67
C ASN A 279 -13.83 -9.28 -3.05
N HIS A 280 -13.28 -8.18 -2.55
CA HIS A 280 -12.02 -8.19 -1.83
C HIS A 280 -12.09 -9.08 -0.57
N ARG A 281 -13.09 -8.90 0.30
CA ARG A 281 -13.24 -9.70 1.54
C ARG A 281 -13.41 -11.19 1.25
N LYS A 282 -14.15 -11.53 0.19
CA LYS A 282 -14.30 -12.92 -0.27
C LYS A 282 -12.96 -13.51 -0.71
N ALA A 283 -12.17 -12.76 -1.49
CA ALA A 283 -10.83 -13.19 -1.90
C ALA A 283 -9.93 -13.47 -0.69
N ILE A 284 -9.95 -12.60 0.30
CA ILE A 284 -9.11 -12.76 1.50
C ILE A 284 -9.58 -13.94 2.35
N THR A 285 -10.90 -14.12 2.51
CA THR A 285 -11.48 -15.24 3.26
C THR A 285 -11.14 -16.58 2.62
N GLU A 286 -11.27 -16.68 1.30
CA GLU A 286 -10.90 -17.89 0.57
C GLU A 286 -9.38 -18.17 0.63
N LEU A 287 -8.52 -17.15 0.47
CA LEU A 287 -7.07 -17.33 0.63
C LEU A 287 -6.71 -17.83 2.04
N ARG A 288 -7.37 -17.31 3.08
CA ARG A 288 -7.17 -17.78 4.45
C ARG A 288 -7.50 -19.25 4.61
N GLU A 289 -8.64 -19.70 4.10
CA GLU A 289 -9.04 -21.10 4.23
C GLU A 289 -8.14 -22.02 3.39
N ILE A 290 -7.76 -21.60 2.17
CA ILE A 290 -6.75 -22.32 1.35
C ILE A 290 -5.45 -22.48 2.13
N LEU A 291 -4.95 -21.40 2.74
CA LEU A 291 -3.69 -21.39 3.49
C LEU A 291 -3.75 -22.27 4.74
N LYS A 292 -4.85 -22.16 5.49
CA LYS A 292 -5.10 -22.95 6.70
C LYS A 292 -5.13 -24.45 6.40
N GLU A 293 -5.88 -24.86 5.37
CA GLU A 293 -5.96 -26.27 5.01
C GLU A 293 -4.65 -26.78 4.41
N ALA A 294 -3.98 -26.01 3.56
CA ALA A 294 -2.65 -26.36 3.06
C ALA A 294 -1.66 -26.60 4.22
N MET A 295 -1.58 -25.67 5.17
CA MET A 295 -0.65 -25.80 6.30
C MET A 295 -0.99 -26.93 7.26
N LYS A 296 -2.29 -27.21 7.50
CA LYS A 296 -2.70 -28.37 8.29
C LYS A 296 -2.28 -29.67 7.61
N THR A 297 -2.49 -29.79 6.30
CA THR A 297 -2.07 -30.97 5.52
C THR A 297 -0.55 -31.12 5.55
N THR A 298 0.20 -30.03 5.36
CA THR A 298 1.67 -30.04 5.42
C THR A 298 2.18 -30.46 6.79
N ALA A 299 1.71 -29.84 7.88
CA ALA A 299 2.14 -30.13 9.25
C ALA A 299 1.64 -31.50 9.77
N GLY A 300 0.58 -32.05 9.16
CA GLY A 300 -0.06 -33.29 9.57
C GLY A 300 0.35 -34.48 8.70
N GLU A 301 -0.50 -34.82 7.73
CA GLU A 301 -0.37 -36.02 6.90
C GLU A 301 0.98 -36.07 6.18
N LYS A 302 1.38 -34.98 5.52
CA LYS A 302 2.60 -34.95 4.72
C LYS A 302 3.86 -35.02 5.57
N ALA A 303 3.92 -34.26 6.66
CA ALA A 303 5.05 -34.33 7.58
C ALA A 303 5.24 -35.73 8.16
N ARG A 304 4.14 -36.41 8.54
CA ARG A 304 4.21 -37.80 9.03
C ARG A 304 4.74 -38.76 7.98
N LYS A 305 4.29 -38.63 6.73
CA LYS A 305 4.77 -39.45 5.62
C LYS A 305 6.29 -39.28 5.41
N ILE A 306 6.77 -38.04 5.40
CA ILE A 306 8.21 -37.74 5.24
C ILE A 306 9.02 -38.34 6.40
N ILE A 307 8.56 -38.19 7.64
CA ILE A 307 9.24 -38.77 8.82
C ILE A 307 9.27 -40.30 8.73
N GLN A 308 8.21 -40.95 8.25
CA GLN A 308 8.18 -42.41 8.07
C GLN A 308 9.16 -42.88 6.99
N GLU A 309 9.32 -42.10 5.91
CA GLU A 309 10.19 -42.45 4.77
C GLU A 309 11.67 -42.10 5.01
N LYS A 310 11.96 -40.92 5.57
CA LYS A 310 13.33 -40.39 5.77
C LYS A 310 13.86 -40.54 7.19
N GLY A 311 13.01 -40.88 8.17
CA GLY A 311 13.35 -40.91 9.60
C GLY A 311 13.46 -39.53 10.27
N HIS A 312 13.33 -38.44 9.50
CA HIS A 312 13.36 -37.06 9.98
C HIS A 312 12.60 -36.15 9.00
N ILE A 313 12.37 -34.90 9.39
CA ILE A 313 11.86 -33.84 8.52
C ILE A 313 12.69 -32.59 8.74
N ASP A 314 13.10 -31.93 7.66
CA ASP A 314 13.77 -30.65 7.74
C ASP A 314 12.86 -29.49 7.33
N TRP A 315 13.37 -28.27 7.45
CA TRP A 315 12.61 -27.07 7.15
C TRP A 315 12.35 -26.89 5.65
N GLN A 316 13.24 -27.40 4.79
CA GLN A 316 13.09 -27.34 3.34
C GLN A 316 11.99 -28.29 2.88
N ASP A 317 11.91 -29.50 3.46
CA ASP A 317 10.81 -30.45 3.23
C ASP A 317 9.43 -29.81 3.49
N LEU A 318 9.31 -29.03 4.57
CA LEU A 318 8.07 -28.33 4.91
C LEU A 318 7.73 -27.21 3.92
N ILE A 319 8.72 -26.51 3.38
CA ILE A 319 8.54 -25.48 2.36
C ILE A 319 8.02 -26.10 1.07
N GLU A 320 8.71 -27.12 0.57
CA GLU A 320 8.36 -27.79 -0.69
C GLU A 320 6.97 -28.40 -0.62
N THR A 321 6.66 -29.07 0.50
CA THR A 321 5.33 -29.64 0.73
C THR A 321 4.24 -28.56 0.78
N LEU A 322 4.48 -27.44 1.46
CA LEU A 322 3.49 -26.36 1.53
C LEU A 322 3.32 -25.66 0.17
N GLU A 323 4.41 -25.50 -0.57
CA GLU A 323 4.37 -24.99 -1.95
C GLU A 323 3.48 -25.86 -2.84
N GLU A 324 3.66 -27.17 -2.81
CA GLU A 324 2.84 -28.12 -3.57
C GLU A 324 1.36 -28.03 -3.19
N GLU A 325 1.05 -28.03 -1.89
CA GLU A 325 -0.33 -27.93 -1.39
C GLU A 325 -0.99 -26.61 -1.82
N LEU A 326 -0.27 -25.50 -1.75
CA LEU A 326 -0.78 -24.21 -2.20
C LEU A 326 -0.96 -24.18 -3.72
N ARG A 327 -0.02 -24.72 -4.51
CA ARG A 327 -0.13 -24.79 -5.97
C ARG A 327 -1.37 -25.56 -6.42
N GLN A 328 -1.67 -26.67 -5.74
CA GLN A 328 -2.86 -27.49 -6.02
C GLN A 328 -4.17 -26.77 -5.67
N ARG A 329 -4.21 -26.05 -4.55
CA ARG A 329 -5.45 -25.43 -4.04
C ARG A 329 -5.75 -24.05 -4.64
N LEU A 330 -4.76 -23.39 -5.22
CA LEU A 330 -4.92 -22.07 -5.87
C LEU A 330 -5.35 -22.18 -7.35
N THR A 331 -5.18 -23.36 -7.95
CA THR A 331 -5.65 -23.68 -9.31
C THR A 331 -7.12 -24.02 -9.28
#